data_AF-A0A232LVY5-F1
#
_entry.id   AF-A0A232LVY5-F1
#
_cell.length_a   1.000
_cell.length_b   1.000
_cell.length_c   1.000
_cell.angle_alpha   90.00
_cell.angle_beta   90.00
_cell.angle_gamma   90.00
#
_symmetry.space_group_name_H-M   'P 1'
#
loop_
_entity.id
_entity.type
_entity.pdbx_description
1 polymer ?
#
loop_
_entity_poly.entity_id
_entity_poly.type
_entity_poly.pdbx_seq_one_letter_code
_entity_poly.pdbx_strand_id
1 'polypeptide(L)' 'MPQDMPPAGGYMPVQYKRNLPARGFKPVYYLIGMHMMMAYGFYKLFYGIREQQYATPKSQSP' A
#
# COMPACT_ATOMS: atom_id res chain seq x y z
N MET A 1 -24.80 56.61 -14.64
CA MET A 1 -24.34 55.34 -15.27
C MET A 1 -25.25 54.24 -14.75
N PRO A 2 -25.70 53.29 -15.59
CA PRO A 2 -26.50 52.16 -15.11
C PRO A 2 -25.75 51.39 -14.02
N GLN A 3 -26.45 50.98 -12.97
CA GLN A 3 -25.88 50.17 -11.90
C GLN A 3 -25.73 48.72 -12.37
N ASP A 4 -24.53 48.17 -12.29
CA ASP A 4 -24.31 46.74 -12.56
C ASP A 4 -25.00 45.91 -11.47
N MET A 5 -25.88 45.03 -11.92
CA MET A 5 -26.69 44.15 -11.10
C MET A 5 -26.46 42.68 -11.50
N PRO A 6 -26.64 41.72 -10.57
CA PRO A 6 -26.54 40.31 -10.91
C PRO A 6 -27.63 39.93 -11.92
N PRO A 7 -27.38 38.90 -12.74
CA PRO A 7 -28.36 38.41 -13.69
C PRO A 7 -29.65 37.95 -12.98
N ALA A 8 -30.81 38.16 -13.60
CA ALA A 8 -32.11 37.82 -13.02
C ALA A 8 -32.26 36.32 -12.67
N GLY A 9 -31.52 35.45 -13.36
CA GLY A 9 -31.45 34.01 -13.08
C GLY A 9 -30.36 33.58 -12.08
N GLY A 10 -29.61 34.53 -11.53
CA GLY A 10 -28.48 34.26 -10.62
C GLY A 10 -27.21 33.77 -11.32
N TYR A 11 -26.14 33.61 -10.54
CA TYR A 11 -24.87 33.06 -11.02
C TYR A 11 -24.88 31.53 -10.97
N MET A 12 -24.03 30.92 -11.79
CA MET A 12 -23.79 29.48 -11.74
C MET A 12 -23.21 29.08 -10.37
N PRO A 13 -23.55 27.87 -9.87
CA PRO A 13 -23.02 27.39 -8.60
C PRO A 13 -21.50 27.24 -8.67
N VAL A 14 -20.82 27.76 -7.66
CA VAL A 14 -19.36 27.67 -7.52
C VAL A 14 -19.00 26.42 -6.71
N GLN A 15 -18.14 25.57 -7.27
CA GLN A 15 -17.59 24.42 -6.55
C GLN A 15 -16.59 24.90 -5.49
N TYR A 16 -17.04 25.07 -4.24
CA TYR A 16 -16.18 25.46 -3.11
C TYR A 16 -15.54 24.28 -2.37
N LYS A 17 -16.07 23.06 -2.58
CA LYS A 17 -15.58 21.85 -1.92
C LYS A 17 -14.36 21.28 -2.65
N ARG A 18 -13.42 20.74 -1.86
CA ARG A 18 -12.25 20.04 -2.40
C ARG A 18 -12.67 18.80 -3.18
N ASN A 19 -12.27 18.72 -4.44
CA ASN A 19 -12.42 17.54 -5.27
C ASN A 19 -11.10 16.77 -5.34
N LEU A 20 -10.76 16.07 -4.24
CA LEU A 20 -9.56 15.24 -4.21
C LEU A 20 -9.95 13.77 -4.26
N PRO A 21 -9.82 13.10 -5.42
CA PRO A 21 -10.22 11.71 -5.55
C PRO A 21 -9.23 10.81 -4.81
N ALA A 22 -9.73 9.91 -3.98
CA ALA A 22 -8.94 8.84 -3.38
C ALA A 22 -8.62 7.78 -4.43
N ARG A 23 -7.66 8.09 -5.32
CA ARG A 23 -7.12 7.17 -6.33
C ARG A 23 -5.80 6.56 -5.83
N GLY A 24 -5.57 5.29 -6.15
CA GLY A 24 -4.30 4.60 -5.86
C GLY A 24 -4.46 3.17 -5.35
N PHE A 25 -3.33 2.57 -4.97
CA PHE A 25 -3.29 1.25 -4.37
C PHE A 25 -3.92 1.26 -2.97
N LYS A 26 -4.89 0.37 -2.76
CA LYS A 26 -5.51 0.20 -1.44
C LYS A 26 -4.47 -0.35 -0.44
N PRO A 27 -4.47 0.10 0.82
CA PRO A 27 -3.54 -0.38 1.86
C PRO A 27 -3.45 -1.90 1.97
N VAL A 28 -4.57 -2.59 1.74
CA VAL A 28 -4.65 -4.06 1.77
C VAL A 28 -3.68 -4.75 0.80
N TYR A 29 -3.43 -4.17 -0.36
CA TYR A 29 -2.54 -4.78 -1.35
C TYR A 29 -1.08 -4.75 -0.89
N TYR A 30 -0.66 -3.70 -0.18
CA TYR A 30 0.67 -3.63 0.43
C TYR A 30 0.82 -4.69 1.51
N LEU A 31 -0.20 -4.86 2.37
CA LEU A 31 -0.18 -5.87 3.41
C LEU A 31 -0.08 -7.28 2.82
N ILE A 32 -0.89 -7.59 1.80
CA ILE A 32 -0.84 -8.89 1.12
C ILE A 32 0.53 -9.11 0.47
N GLY A 33 1.05 -8.13 -0.28
CA GLY A 33 2.36 -8.22 -0.92
C GLY A 33 3.50 -8.49 0.07
N MET A 34 3.51 -7.73 1.17
CA MET A 34 4.50 -7.91 2.25
C MET A 34 4.42 -9.31 2.86
N HIS A 35 3.23 -9.77 3.23
CA HIS A 35 3.06 -11.08 3.87
C HIS A 35 3.43 -12.23 2.93
N MET A 36 3.12 -12.13 1.63
CA MET A 36 3.54 -13.14 0.65
C MET A 36 5.06 -13.22 0.55
N MET A 37 5.74 -12.06 0.51
CA MET A 37 7.21 -12.00 0.48
C MET A 37 7.83 -12.63 1.73
N MET A 38 7.31 -12.27 2.92
CA MET A 38 7.78 -12.82 4.18
C MET A 38 7.54 -14.34 4.25
N ALA A 39 6.33 -14.80 3.91
CA ALA A 39 5.98 -16.22 3.92
C ALA A 39 6.91 -17.04 3.01
N TYR A 40 7.19 -16.54 1.81
CA TYR A 40 8.14 -17.19 0.90
C TYR A 40 9.57 -17.19 1.44
N GLY A 41 10.02 -16.07 2.03
CA GLY A 41 11.33 -15.98 2.69
C GLY A 41 11.48 -17.00 3.82
N PHE A 42 10.49 -17.10 4.70
CA PHE A 42 10.48 -18.08 5.80
C PHE A 42 10.42 -19.52 5.29
N TYR A 43 9.65 -19.78 4.24
CA TYR A 43 9.61 -21.08 3.58
C TYR A 43 11.03 -21.49 3.14
N LYS A 44 11.75 -20.63 2.41
CA LYS A 44 13.12 -20.93 1.94
C LYS A 44 14.11 -21.06 3.10
N LEU A 45 14.02 -20.20 4.10
CA LEU A 45 14.86 -20.25 5.29
C LEU A 45 14.71 -21.58 6.03
N PHE A 46 13.47 -22.05 6.20
CA PHE A 46 13.18 -23.32 6.87
C PHE A 46 13.91 -24.50 6.20
N TYR A 47 13.87 -24.60 4.88
CA TYR A 47 14.62 -25.65 4.16
C TYR A 47 16.13 -25.45 4.28
N GLY A 48 16.63 -24.21 4.16
CA GLY A 48 18.07 -23.94 4.30
C GLY A 48 18.64 -24.34 5.66
N ILE A 49 17.93 -24.02 6.75
CA ILE A 49 18.33 -24.43 8.11
C ILE A 49 18.35 -25.96 8.23
N ARG A 50 17.34 -26.65 7.69
CA ARG A 50 17.28 -28.12 7.72
C ARG A 50 18.47 -28.73 6.97
N GLU A 51 18.76 -28.24 5.78
CA GLU A 51 19.91 -28.69 4.98
C GLU A 51 21.23 -28.48 5.73
N GLN A 52 21.43 -27.33 6.37
CA GLN A 52 22.60 -27.07 7.21
C GLN A 52 22.71 -28.05 8.38
N GLN A 53 21.60 -28.36 9.05
CA GLN A 53 21.58 -29.33 10.14
C GLN A 53 21.91 -30.76 9.69
N TYR A 54 21.49 -31.16 8.48
CA TYR A 54 21.86 -32.45 7.91
C TYR A 54 23.32 -32.49 7.46
N ALA A 55 23.83 -31.39 6.90
CA ALA A 55 25.21 -31.30 6.40
C ALA A 55 26.25 -31.14 7.52
N THR A 56 25.86 -30.56 8.66
CA THR A 56 26.74 -30.32 9.81
C THR A 56 26.37 -31.27 10.95
N PRO A 57 27.04 -32.42 11.10
CA PRO A 57 26.78 -33.33 12.21
C PRO A 57 27.07 -32.62 13.55
N LYS A 58 26.20 -32.82 14.54
CA LYS A 58 26.25 -32.16 15.86
C LYS A 58 27.55 -32.38 16.67
N SER A 59 28.50 -33.15 16.16
CA SER A 59 29.83 -33.34 16.76
C SER A 59 30.81 -32.19 16.48
N GLN A 60 30.49 -31.31 15.53
CA GLN A 60 31.34 -30.18 15.13
C GLN A 60 30.82 -28.87 15.75
N SER A 61 30.81 -28.77 17.07
CA SER A 61 30.59 -27.51 17.80
C SER A 61 31.87 -27.21 18.57
N PRO A 62 32.52 -26.03 18.40
CA PRO A 62 33.61 -25.62 19.28
C PRO A 62 33.13 -25.40 20.71
#